data_AF-A0A494VWV9-F1
#
_entry.id   AF-A0A494VWV9-F1
#
_cell.length_a   1.000
_cell.length_b   1.000
_cell.length_c   1.000
_cell.angle_alpha   90.00
_cell.angle_beta   90.00
_cell.angle_gamma   90.00
#
_symmetry.space_group_name_H-M   'P 1'
#
loop_
_entity.id
_entity.type
_entity.pdbx_description
1 polymer ?
#
loop_
_entity_poly.entity_id
_entity_poly.type
_entity_poly.pdbx_seq_one_letter_code
_entity_poly.pdbx_strand_id
1 'polypeptide(L)'
;MKHRLLFLFVFILFGGPVFAQHSTVESEKWISEDLGHLYFNGGKVYFNFDGFDKHKNGYKIERDTLKIIDTYSSSADDFKQQHVDVSKFIINYFDGKKLVIKAVNENAVKLAGRTPQEFKNYKASFDNSIKFSKLRFLSSTCYGECPQLAINIWADGTYRLKGGEFADPYKGDYAGKLTAAQLDSLNYLLKRSELKKMYNWKQGNQVVDAPNYYFDIDFVNSKDKLTITTDEPPLNITELVAFLIQSYKKVKLVPFKEAGN
;
A
#
# COMPACT_ATOMS: atom_id res chain seq x y z
N MET A 1 17.00 7.51 70.70
CA MET A 1 16.90 6.60 69.54
C MET A 1 15.48 6.61 69.00
N LYS A 2 15.22 7.29 67.89
CA LYS A 2 14.36 6.81 66.80
C LYS A 2 14.51 7.79 65.64
N HIS A 3 15.10 7.24 64.59
CA HIS A 3 15.50 7.87 63.35
C HIS A 3 14.38 7.69 62.33
N ARG A 4 14.30 8.64 61.37
CA ARG A 4 13.84 8.45 59.98
C ARG A 4 12.32 8.28 59.80
N LEU A 5 11.69 8.68 58.70
CA LEU A 5 12.14 9.15 57.39
C LEU A 5 10.99 9.99 56.81
N LEU A 6 11.23 11.24 56.41
CA LEU A 6 10.27 12.03 55.65
C LEU A 6 10.41 11.60 54.17
N PHE A 7 9.49 10.79 53.67
CA PHE A 7 9.45 10.40 52.25
C PHE A 7 8.89 11.58 51.44
N LEU A 8 9.79 12.34 50.80
CA LEU A 8 9.43 13.30 49.76
C LEU A 8 9.09 12.51 48.49
N PHE A 9 7.82 12.26 48.23
CA PHE A 9 7.36 11.77 46.92
C PHE A 9 7.27 12.96 45.96
N VAL A 10 8.39 13.25 45.27
CA VAL A 10 8.37 14.13 44.11
C VAL A 10 7.81 13.31 42.94
N PHE A 11 6.52 13.47 42.68
CA PHE A 11 5.91 13.04 41.42
C PHE A 11 6.48 13.90 40.28
N ILE A 12 7.54 13.42 39.64
CA ILE A 12 7.98 13.92 38.33
C ILE A 12 6.97 13.38 37.31
N LEU A 13 5.86 14.10 37.14
CA LEU A 13 4.80 13.82 36.16
C LEU A 13 4.83 14.84 35.01
N PHE A 14 6.00 15.10 34.41
CA PHE A 14 6.08 15.98 33.23
C PHE A 14 7.15 15.54 32.22
N GLY A 15 7.08 14.27 31.80
CA GLY A 15 7.94 13.76 30.74
C GLY A 15 7.33 12.58 30.02
N GLY A 16 6.39 12.81 29.10
CA GLY A 16 6.08 11.80 28.08
C GLY A 16 4.68 11.77 27.47
N PRO A 17 4.22 12.83 26.77
CA PRO A 17 3.32 12.62 25.63
C PRO A 17 4.05 12.77 24.28
N VAL A 18 5.19 13.46 24.24
CA VAL A 18 5.86 13.83 22.97
C VAL A 18 6.58 12.65 22.29
N PHE A 19 7.14 11.71 23.07
CA PHE A 19 7.81 10.54 22.50
C PHE A 19 6.83 9.47 21.99
N ALA A 20 5.63 9.35 22.59
CA ALA A 20 4.62 8.38 22.17
C ALA A 20 3.91 8.77 20.86
N GLN A 21 3.80 10.08 20.58
CA GLN A 21 3.27 10.58 19.31
C GLN A 21 4.22 10.29 18.14
N HIS A 22 5.54 10.39 18.37
CA HIS A 22 6.57 10.18 17.33
C HIS A 22 6.67 8.72 16.86
N SER A 23 6.64 7.75 17.77
CA SER A 23 6.82 6.32 17.41
C SER A 23 5.64 5.75 16.60
N THR A 24 4.48 6.40 16.62
CA THR A 24 3.24 5.83 16.08
C THR A 24 2.90 6.36 14.68
N VAL A 25 3.37 7.55 14.28
CA VAL A 25 3.18 8.03 12.90
C VAL A 25 4.04 7.22 11.92
N GLU A 26 5.29 6.93 12.31
CA GLU A 26 6.27 6.22 11.47
C GLU A 26 5.99 4.72 11.32
N SER A 27 5.35 4.09 12.31
CA SER A 27 5.08 2.65 12.32
C SER A 27 3.85 2.23 11.50
N GLU A 28 3.14 3.19 10.92
CA GLU A 28 1.85 2.99 10.29
C GLU A 28 1.87 3.37 8.81
N LYS A 29 0.95 2.77 8.05
CA LYS A 29 0.66 3.15 6.67
C LYS A 29 -0.59 4.01 6.68
N TRP A 30 -0.53 5.17 6.04
CA TRP A 30 -1.61 6.15 5.99
C TRP A 30 -2.17 6.22 4.58
N ILE A 31 -3.49 6.27 4.44
CA ILE A 31 -4.19 6.36 3.15
C ILE A 31 -5.23 7.48 3.18
N SER A 32 -5.34 8.26 2.11
CA SER A 32 -6.32 9.34 1.98
C SER A 32 -7.64 8.83 1.39
N GLU A 33 -8.61 9.73 1.24
CA GLU A 33 -9.88 9.41 0.57
C GLU A 33 -9.66 8.98 -0.89
N ASP A 34 -8.78 9.67 -1.61
CA ASP A 34 -8.48 9.45 -3.03
C ASP A 34 -7.37 8.42 -3.29
N LEU A 35 -7.10 7.53 -2.31
CA LEU A 35 -6.06 6.49 -2.37
C LEU A 35 -4.62 7.02 -2.46
N GLY A 36 -4.41 8.31 -2.20
CA GLY A 36 -3.10 8.86 -1.85
C GLY A 36 -2.57 8.22 -0.57
N HIS A 37 -1.27 8.25 -0.35
CA HIS A 37 -0.66 7.54 0.76
C HIS A 37 0.48 8.31 1.42
N LEU A 38 0.81 7.91 2.65
CA LEU A 38 1.99 8.33 3.38
C LEU A 38 2.47 7.17 4.26
N TYR A 39 3.71 6.73 4.12
CA TYR A 39 4.30 5.74 5.02
C TYR A 39 5.82 5.84 5.05
N PHE A 40 6.40 5.21 6.06
CA PHE A 40 7.83 5.30 6.34
C PHE A 40 8.43 3.90 6.35
N ASN A 41 9.54 3.70 5.63
CA ASN A 41 10.23 2.41 5.61
C ASN A 41 11.70 2.59 5.23
N GLY A 42 12.59 1.93 5.98
CA GLY A 42 14.03 1.90 5.67
C GLY A 42 14.68 3.29 5.58
N GLY A 43 14.27 4.24 6.44
CA GLY A 43 14.77 5.62 6.42
C GLY A 43 14.19 6.51 5.31
N LYS A 44 13.28 5.97 4.49
CA LYS A 44 12.59 6.70 3.42
C LYS A 44 11.16 7.05 3.82
N VAL A 45 10.65 8.10 3.20
CA VAL A 45 9.22 8.44 3.22
C VAL A 45 8.66 8.20 1.81
N TYR A 46 7.55 7.48 1.77
CA TYR A 46 6.78 7.18 0.56
C TYR A 46 5.48 7.93 0.63
N PHE A 47 5.14 8.64 -0.44
CA PHE A 47 3.91 9.41 -0.47
C PHE A 47 3.34 9.49 -1.87
N ASN A 48 2.02 9.57 -1.90
CA ASN A 48 1.26 10.01 -3.06
C ASN A 48 0.35 11.13 -2.56
N PHE A 49 0.79 12.37 -2.78
CA PHE A 49 -0.02 13.55 -2.53
C PHE A 49 -0.58 14.00 -3.88
N ASP A 50 -1.89 13.93 -4.04
CA ASP A 50 -2.59 14.47 -5.22
C ASP A 50 -2.08 13.87 -6.56
N GLY A 51 -1.79 12.57 -6.59
CA GLY A 51 -1.32 11.85 -7.78
C GLY A 51 0.19 11.92 -8.04
N PHE A 52 0.96 12.64 -7.21
CA PHE A 52 2.42 12.63 -7.28
C PHE A 52 3.00 11.47 -6.46
N ASP A 53 3.09 10.29 -7.06
CA ASP A 53 3.74 9.13 -6.44
C ASP A 53 5.26 9.29 -6.45
N LYS A 54 5.85 9.46 -5.27
CA LYS A 54 7.30 9.59 -5.08
C LYS A 54 7.71 8.97 -3.76
N HIS A 55 9.00 8.68 -3.68
CA HIS A 55 9.67 8.47 -2.42
C HIS A 55 10.83 9.45 -2.28
N LYS A 56 11.19 9.77 -1.03
CA LYS A 56 12.35 10.59 -0.70
C LYS A 56 13.21 9.88 0.33
N ASN A 57 14.52 10.01 0.16
CA ASN A 57 15.52 9.25 0.91
C ASN A 57 15.81 9.81 2.32
N GLY A 58 15.17 10.91 2.70
CA GLY A 58 15.29 11.46 4.05
C GLY A 58 13.97 11.99 4.56
N TYR A 59 13.71 11.75 5.84
CA TYR A 59 12.64 12.40 6.57
C TYR A 59 13.03 12.56 8.04
N LYS A 60 12.32 13.44 8.74
CA LYS A 60 12.44 13.59 10.18
C LYS A 60 11.13 14.09 10.77
N ILE A 61 10.69 13.52 11.88
CA ILE A 61 9.59 14.08 12.67
C ILE A 61 10.21 14.78 13.88
N GLU A 62 9.86 16.05 14.09
CA GLU A 62 10.29 16.82 15.25
C GLU A 62 9.06 17.44 15.89
N ARG A 63 8.62 16.88 17.02
CA ARG A 63 7.39 17.28 17.72
C ARG A 63 6.17 17.17 16.79
N ASP A 64 5.65 18.31 16.34
CA ASP A 64 4.50 18.46 15.47
C ASP A 64 4.90 18.67 14.01
N THR A 65 6.18 18.56 13.64
CA THR A 65 6.63 18.88 12.29
C THR A 65 7.22 17.65 11.60
N LEU A 66 6.59 17.24 10.49
CA LEU A 66 7.18 16.31 9.54
C LEU A 66 8.03 17.08 8.53
N LYS A 67 9.30 16.70 8.40
CA LYS A 67 10.24 17.18 7.39
C LYS A 67 10.48 16.07 6.39
N ILE A 68 10.25 16.34 5.11
CA ILE A 68 10.65 15.48 4.00
C ILE A 68 11.88 16.13 3.36
N ILE A 69 12.97 15.38 3.25
CA ILE A 69 14.28 15.87 2.80
C ILE A 69 14.58 15.24 1.45
N ASP A 70 14.79 16.10 0.46
CA ASP A 70 15.25 15.73 -0.87
C ASP A 70 16.69 16.15 -1.04
N THR A 71 17.53 15.25 -1.50
CA THR A 71 18.95 15.51 -1.74
C THR A 71 19.27 15.11 -3.16
N TYR A 72 19.68 16.08 -3.96
CA TYR A 72 19.85 15.91 -5.41
C TYR A 72 21.05 16.70 -5.93
N SER A 73 21.52 16.32 -7.11
CA SER A 73 22.45 17.13 -7.91
C SER A 73 21.79 17.42 -9.25
N SER A 74 22.13 18.56 -9.87
CA SER A 74 21.52 19.02 -11.11
C SER A 74 22.54 19.30 -12.18
N SER A 75 22.14 19.13 -13.45
CA SER A 75 22.93 19.51 -14.62
C SER A 75 23.26 21.00 -14.67
N ALA A 76 22.46 21.85 -14.02
CA ALA A 76 22.74 23.28 -13.89
C ALA A 76 24.10 23.57 -13.24
N ASP A 77 24.62 22.65 -12.42
CA ASP A 77 25.91 22.75 -11.74
C ASP A 77 26.86 21.62 -12.15
N ASP A 78 26.68 21.05 -13.35
CA ASP A 78 27.40 19.86 -13.85
C ASP A 78 27.38 18.67 -12.87
N PHE A 79 26.33 18.55 -12.06
CA PHE A 79 26.23 17.56 -10.98
C PHE A 79 27.35 17.64 -9.92
N LYS A 80 28.12 18.74 -9.87
CA LYS A 80 29.24 18.95 -8.94
C LYS A 80 28.79 19.39 -7.55
N GLN A 81 27.58 19.95 -7.46
CA GLN A 81 27.01 20.45 -6.20
C GLN A 81 25.85 19.56 -5.76
N GLN A 82 25.76 19.37 -4.44
CA GLN A 82 24.66 18.68 -3.80
C GLN A 82 23.70 19.72 -3.20
N HIS A 83 22.47 19.69 -3.68
CA HIS A 83 21.37 20.52 -3.19
C HIS A 83 20.54 19.76 -2.18
N VAL A 84 19.98 20.48 -1.21
CA VAL A 84 19.10 19.93 -0.18
C VAL A 84 17.83 20.76 -0.11
N ASP A 85 16.72 20.14 -0.49
CA ASP A 85 15.39 20.71 -0.34
C ASP A 85 14.70 20.08 0.87
N VAL A 86 14.10 20.94 1.71
CA VAL A 86 13.34 20.49 2.88
C VAL A 86 11.90 20.95 2.77
N SER A 87 10.98 20.00 2.65
CA SER A 87 9.53 20.23 2.70
C SER A 87 9.03 20.03 4.12
N LYS A 88 8.40 21.06 4.69
CA LYS A 88 7.93 21.06 6.08
C LYS A 88 6.40 21.00 6.13
N PHE A 89 5.90 20.09 6.96
CA PHE A 89 4.48 19.90 7.22
C PHE A 89 4.23 19.95 8.73
N ILE A 90 3.24 20.70 9.18
CA ILE A 90 2.74 20.62 10.56
C ILE A 90 1.72 19.49 10.64
N ILE A 91 1.86 18.62 11.64
CA ILE A 91 0.93 17.59 12.06
C ILE A 91 -0.14 18.27 12.92
N ASN A 92 -1.21 18.71 12.28
CA ASN A 92 -2.30 19.42 12.95
C ASN A 92 -3.12 18.51 13.87
N TYR A 93 -3.21 17.22 13.53
CA TYR A 93 -4.00 16.25 14.29
C TYR A 93 -3.43 14.85 14.15
N PHE A 94 -3.41 14.11 15.25
CA PHE A 94 -3.04 12.70 15.29
C PHE A 94 -3.66 12.00 16.50
N ASP A 95 -4.34 10.87 16.28
CA ASP A 95 -4.90 10.01 17.35
C ASP A 95 -4.63 8.50 17.15
N GLY A 96 -3.74 8.16 16.22
CA GLY A 96 -3.43 6.78 15.81
C GLY A 96 -4.39 6.19 14.77
N LYS A 97 -5.58 6.77 14.58
CA LYS A 97 -6.56 6.38 13.54
C LYS A 97 -6.61 7.37 12.40
N LYS A 98 -6.45 8.66 12.69
CA LYS A 98 -6.46 9.77 11.75
C LYS A 98 -5.17 10.58 11.91
N LEU A 99 -4.64 11.03 10.78
CA LEU A 99 -3.48 11.91 10.67
C LEU A 99 -3.84 13.08 9.75
N VAL A 100 -3.58 14.31 10.19
CA VAL A 100 -3.76 15.50 9.36
C VAL A 100 -2.46 16.28 9.33
N ILE A 101 -1.93 16.52 8.14
CA ILE A 101 -0.72 17.32 7.93
C ILE A 101 -1.02 18.54 7.05
N LYS A 102 -0.31 19.65 7.27
CA LYS A 102 -0.47 20.87 6.49
C LYS A 102 0.89 21.41 6.05
N ALA A 103 1.04 21.71 4.76
CA ALA A 103 2.24 22.33 4.23
C ALA A 103 2.48 23.72 4.86
N VAL A 104 3.72 24.01 5.27
CA VAL A 104 4.08 25.29 5.90
C VAL A 104 5.23 26.04 5.24
N ASN A 105 5.85 25.47 4.21
CA ASN A 105 6.79 26.18 3.36
C ASN A 105 6.54 25.89 1.88
N GLU A 106 7.12 26.70 0.99
CA GLU A 106 6.87 26.61 -0.46
C GLU A 106 7.27 25.26 -1.06
N ASN A 107 8.31 24.60 -0.56
CA ASN A 107 8.67 23.25 -1.00
C ASN A 107 7.58 22.22 -0.66
N ALA A 108 6.98 22.30 0.54
CA ALA A 108 5.85 21.44 0.90
C ALA A 108 4.58 21.78 0.11
N VAL A 109 4.33 23.06 -0.16
CA VAL A 109 3.19 23.51 -0.99
C VAL A 109 3.32 22.99 -2.41
N LYS A 110 4.53 23.01 -3.00
CA LYS A 110 4.80 22.41 -4.32
C LYS A 110 4.56 20.91 -4.35
N LEU A 111 4.78 20.20 -3.23
CA LEU A 111 4.61 18.76 -3.14
C LEU A 111 3.16 18.32 -2.91
N ALA A 112 2.39 19.03 -2.08
CA ALA A 112 1.09 18.54 -1.60
C ALA A 112 -0.04 19.60 -1.64
N GLY A 113 0.21 20.76 -2.23
CA GLY A 113 -0.72 21.89 -2.21
C GLY A 113 -0.80 22.59 -0.85
N ARG A 114 -1.68 23.60 -0.77
CA ARG A 114 -1.88 24.42 0.45
C ARG A 114 -2.94 23.83 1.39
N THR A 115 -3.84 23.01 0.87
CA THR A 115 -4.92 22.38 1.65
C THR A 115 -4.33 21.33 2.59
N PRO A 116 -4.81 21.22 3.85
CA PRO A 116 -4.42 20.13 4.73
C PRO A 116 -4.73 18.77 4.10
N GLN A 117 -3.78 17.85 4.23
CA GLN A 117 -3.92 16.48 3.76
C GLN A 117 -4.41 15.60 4.91
N GLU A 118 -5.53 14.92 4.69
CA GLU A 118 -6.13 14.03 5.68
C GLU A 118 -5.89 12.57 5.31
N PHE A 119 -5.47 11.79 6.30
CA PHE A 119 -5.24 10.37 6.16
C PHE A 119 -5.91 9.58 7.28
N LYS A 120 -6.28 8.34 6.95
CA LYS A 120 -6.64 7.31 7.92
C LYS A 120 -5.58 6.24 8.00
N ASN A 121 -5.48 5.59 9.15
CA ASN A 121 -4.61 4.44 9.32
C ASN A 121 -5.12 3.27 8.46
N TYR A 122 -4.28 2.79 7.56
CA TYR A 122 -4.59 1.68 6.65
C TYR A 122 -4.92 0.38 7.41
N LYS A 123 -4.35 0.14 8.59
CA LYS A 123 -4.69 -1.04 9.42
C LYS A 123 -6.14 -1.04 9.88
N ALA A 124 -6.76 0.14 10.00
CA ALA A 124 -8.17 0.27 10.34
C ALA A 124 -9.10 0.16 9.12
N SER A 125 -8.54 0.04 7.90
CA SER A 125 -9.32 -0.06 6.68
C SER A 125 -9.84 -1.48 6.49
N PHE A 126 -11.14 -1.69 6.71
CA PHE A 126 -11.77 -2.98 6.55
C PHE A 126 -13.25 -2.85 6.17
N ASP A 127 -13.65 -3.46 5.06
CA ASP A 127 -15.02 -3.51 4.59
C ASP A 127 -15.56 -4.95 4.68
N ASN A 128 -16.30 -5.22 5.75
CA ASN A 128 -16.93 -6.53 5.98
C ASN A 128 -18.03 -6.88 4.97
N SER A 129 -18.52 -5.91 4.20
CA SER A 129 -19.53 -6.16 3.16
C SER A 129 -18.95 -6.83 1.91
N ILE A 130 -17.62 -6.79 1.74
CA ILE A 130 -16.94 -7.42 0.61
C ILE A 130 -17.05 -8.95 0.69
N LYS A 131 -17.78 -9.52 -0.28
CA LYS A 131 -17.89 -10.95 -0.54
C LYS A 131 -17.78 -11.14 -2.05
N PHE A 132 -16.74 -11.81 -2.53
CA PHE A 132 -16.57 -12.08 -3.95
C PHE A 132 -17.19 -13.43 -4.33
N SER A 133 -17.73 -13.54 -5.54
CA SER A 133 -18.16 -14.81 -6.14
C SER A 133 -17.08 -15.39 -7.04
N LYS A 134 -16.40 -14.52 -7.80
CA LYS A 134 -15.27 -14.87 -8.67
C LYS A 134 -14.29 -13.71 -8.79
N LEU A 135 -13.00 -14.02 -8.79
CA LEU A 135 -11.90 -13.11 -9.07
C LEU A 135 -11.14 -13.61 -10.29
N ARG A 136 -10.91 -12.73 -11.26
CA ARG A 136 -10.04 -12.97 -12.42
C ARG A 136 -8.86 -12.00 -12.32
N PHE A 137 -7.67 -12.54 -12.49
CA PHE A 137 -6.43 -11.78 -12.45
C PHE A 137 -5.59 -12.13 -13.67
N LEU A 138 -5.12 -11.13 -14.39
CA LEU A 138 -4.15 -11.29 -15.47
C LEU A 138 -2.89 -10.48 -15.14
N SER A 139 -1.73 -11.03 -15.46
CA SER A 139 -0.45 -10.30 -15.48
C SER A 139 0.22 -10.44 -16.83
N SER A 140 0.78 -9.35 -17.35
CA SER A 140 1.67 -9.38 -18.52
C SER A 140 3.12 -9.69 -18.13
N THR A 141 3.98 -9.83 -19.14
CA THR A 141 5.43 -9.82 -18.97
C THR A 141 5.96 -8.39 -18.76
N CYS A 142 7.25 -8.29 -18.44
CA CYS A 142 8.05 -7.06 -18.34
C CYS A 142 9.43 -7.34 -19.00
N TYR A 143 10.36 -6.37 -19.04
CA TYR A 143 11.72 -6.64 -19.55
C TYR A 143 12.50 -7.72 -18.76
N GLY A 144 12.03 -8.09 -17.56
CA GLY A 144 12.54 -9.19 -16.75
C GLY A 144 11.61 -10.42 -16.67
N GLU A 145 11.77 -11.24 -15.64
CA GLU A 145 11.06 -12.51 -15.46
C GLU A 145 9.67 -12.35 -14.82
N CYS A 146 8.88 -11.36 -15.25
CA CYS A 146 7.52 -11.20 -14.75
C CYS A 146 6.63 -12.30 -15.34
N PRO A 147 6.03 -13.19 -14.53
CA PRO A 147 5.25 -14.30 -15.04
C PRO A 147 3.97 -13.80 -15.70
N GLN A 148 3.70 -14.31 -16.90
CA GLN A 148 2.42 -14.13 -17.55
C GLN A 148 1.42 -15.12 -16.95
N LEU A 149 0.42 -14.60 -16.25
CA LEU A 149 -0.55 -15.42 -15.52
C LEU A 149 -1.96 -15.04 -15.92
N ALA A 150 -2.83 -16.02 -16.06
CA ALA A 150 -4.28 -15.83 -16.05
C ALA A 150 -4.88 -16.73 -14.97
N ILE A 151 -5.33 -16.11 -13.88
CA ILE A 151 -5.81 -16.78 -12.68
C ILE A 151 -7.31 -16.53 -12.53
N ASN A 152 -8.09 -17.58 -12.28
CA ASN A 152 -9.48 -17.47 -11.83
C ASN A 152 -9.62 -18.14 -10.47
N ILE A 153 -10.26 -17.46 -9.53
CA ILE A 153 -10.53 -17.96 -8.18
C ILE A 153 -12.03 -17.79 -7.89
N TRP A 154 -12.68 -18.84 -7.42
CA TRP A 154 -14.09 -18.80 -6.99
C TRP A 154 -14.19 -18.70 -5.48
N ALA A 155 -15.37 -18.31 -4.99
CA ALA A 155 -15.66 -18.13 -3.56
C ALA A 155 -15.35 -19.37 -2.69
N ASP A 156 -15.42 -20.57 -3.26
CA ASP A 156 -15.13 -21.83 -2.57
C ASP A 156 -13.63 -22.21 -2.57
N GLY A 157 -12.78 -21.35 -3.12
CA GLY A 157 -11.35 -21.56 -3.27
C GLY A 157 -10.96 -22.37 -4.50
N THR A 158 -11.90 -22.78 -5.36
CA THR A 158 -11.55 -23.38 -6.67
C THR A 158 -10.64 -22.42 -7.42
N TYR A 159 -9.55 -22.97 -7.99
CA TYR A 159 -8.48 -22.18 -8.57
C TYR A 159 -8.13 -22.72 -9.96
N ARG A 160 -8.09 -21.83 -10.95
CA ARG A 160 -7.64 -22.11 -12.32
C ARG A 160 -6.49 -21.20 -12.67
N LEU A 161 -5.46 -21.78 -13.27
CA LEU A 161 -4.33 -21.05 -13.81
C LEU A 161 -4.19 -21.39 -15.29
N LYS A 162 -3.94 -20.38 -16.11
CA LYS A 162 -3.29 -20.53 -17.39
C LYS A 162 -1.97 -19.76 -17.32
N GLY A 163 -0.86 -20.49 -17.24
CA GLY A 163 0.48 -19.91 -17.14
C GLY A 163 1.13 -19.79 -18.51
N GLY A 164 1.73 -18.64 -18.78
CA GLY A 164 2.45 -18.33 -20.01
C GLY A 164 3.95 -18.23 -19.79
N GLU A 165 4.55 -17.19 -20.35
CA GLU A 165 5.99 -16.91 -20.19
C GLU A 165 6.37 -16.70 -18.72
N PHE A 166 7.57 -17.14 -18.34
CA PHE A 166 8.13 -17.10 -16.97
C PHE A 166 7.25 -17.70 -15.85
N ALA A 167 6.21 -18.47 -16.19
CA ALA A 167 5.33 -19.14 -15.22
C ALA A 167 5.80 -20.56 -14.84
N ASP A 168 7.08 -20.89 -15.01
CA ASP A 168 7.62 -22.23 -14.73
C ASP A 168 7.42 -22.64 -13.25
N PRO A 169 7.13 -23.93 -12.96
CA PRO A 169 6.99 -25.04 -13.91
C PRO A 169 5.59 -25.15 -14.57
N TYR A 170 4.70 -24.18 -14.35
CA TYR A 170 3.28 -24.27 -14.68
C TYR A 170 2.93 -23.56 -15.99
N LYS A 171 3.45 -24.05 -17.12
CA LYS A 171 3.09 -23.57 -18.47
C LYS A 171 1.86 -24.32 -19.02
N GLY A 172 0.85 -23.58 -19.48
CA GLY A 172 -0.45 -24.11 -19.94
C GLY A 172 -1.54 -24.06 -18.86
N ASP A 173 -2.56 -24.90 -19.01
CA ASP A 173 -3.75 -24.90 -18.16
C ASP A 173 -3.62 -25.85 -16.95
N TYR A 174 -3.86 -25.31 -15.76
CA TYR A 174 -3.79 -26.02 -14.48
C TYR A 174 -5.03 -25.74 -13.62
N ALA A 175 -5.33 -26.71 -12.76
CA ALA A 175 -6.37 -26.62 -11.76
C ALA A 175 -5.80 -26.87 -10.36
N GLY A 176 -6.41 -26.26 -9.36
CA GLY A 176 -6.10 -26.52 -7.97
C GLY A 176 -7.21 -26.00 -7.06
N LYS A 177 -6.90 -25.95 -5.78
CA LYS A 177 -7.78 -25.38 -4.77
C LYS A 177 -6.96 -24.64 -3.74
N LEU A 178 -7.37 -23.42 -3.40
CA LEU A 178 -6.82 -22.70 -2.25
C LEU A 178 -7.11 -23.50 -0.98
N THR A 179 -6.13 -23.61 -0.09
CA THR A 179 -6.40 -24.06 1.28
C THR A 179 -7.28 -23.04 2.00
N ALA A 180 -7.94 -23.45 3.09
CA ALA A 180 -8.74 -22.54 3.92
C ALA A 180 -7.93 -21.29 4.32
N ALA A 181 -6.69 -21.46 4.80
CA ALA A 181 -5.83 -20.36 5.19
C ALA A 181 -5.48 -19.41 4.01
N GLN A 182 -5.29 -19.94 2.79
CA GLN A 182 -5.05 -19.14 1.59
C GLN A 182 -6.30 -18.35 1.19
N LEU A 183 -7.47 -18.98 1.26
CA LEU A 183 -8.76 -18.33 0.96
C LEU A 183 -9.09 -17.25 2.00
N ASP A 184 -8.81 -17.50 3.28
CA ASP A 184 -8.96 -16.51 4.35
C ASP A 184 -8.03 -15.32 4.15
N SER A 185 -6.78 -15.58 3.74
CA SER A 185 -5.82 -14.53 3.39
C SER A 185 -6.32 -13.68 2.22
N LEU A 186 -6.82 -14.30 1.16
CA LEU A 186 -7.42 -13.60 0.02
C LEU A 186 -8.62 -12.74 0.46
N ASN A 187 -9.54 -13.32 1.23
CA ASN A 187 -10.71 -12.60 1.75
C ASN A 187 -10.30 -11.42 2.63
N TYR A 188 -9.31 -11.59 3.50
CA TYR A 188 -8.77 -10.53 4.32
C TYR A 188 -8.20 -9.38 3.47
N LEU A 189 -7.39 -9.71 2.45
CA LEU A 189 -6.83 -8.73 1.51
C LEU A 189 -7.92 -7.98 0.74
N LEU A 190 -8.93 -8.67 0.21
CA LEU A 190 -10.05 -8.03 -0.48
C LEU A 190 -10.81 -7.04 0.40
N LYS A 191 -11.07 -7.41 1.67
CA LYS A 191 -11.79 -6.56 2.63
C LYS A 191 -11.01 -5.31 3.03
N ARG A 192 -9.68 -5.38 3.09
CA ARG A 192 -8.86 -4.20 3.45
C ARG A 192 -8.48 -3.31 2.28
N SER A 193 -8.65 -3.80 1.05
CA SER A 193 -8.18 -3.13 -0.18
C SER A 193 -8.99 -1.91 -0.63
N GLU A 194 -9.92 -1.41 0.17
CA GLU A 194 -10.73 -0.22 -0.17
C GLU A 194 -11.38 -0.30 -1.56
N LEU A 195 -11.80 -1.49 -2.00
CA LEU A 195 -12.18 -1.77 -3.38
C LEU A 195 -13.26 -0.84 -3.95
N LYS A 196 -14.15 -0.32 -3.11
CA LYS A 196 -15.18 0.66 -3.53
C LYS A 196 -14.60 1.97 -4.07
N LYS A 197 -13.43 2.40 -3.58
CA LYS A 197 -12.76 3.59 -4.09
C LYS A 197 -12.14 3.35 -5.48
N MET A 198 -11.95 2.09 -5.86
CA MET A 198 -11.32 1.71 -7.13
C MET A 198 -12.29 1.75 -8.33
N TYR A 199 -13.61 1.88 -8.13
CA TYR A 199 -14.57 1.86 -9.25
C TYR A 199 -14.33 2.95 -10.30
N ASN A 200 -13.90 4.13 -9.87
CA ASN A 200 -13.61 5.27 -10.73
C ASN A 200 -12.12 5.62 -10.76
N TRP A 201 -11.29 4.83 -10.06
CA TRP A 201 -9.87 5.08 -10.00
C TRP A 201 -9.23 4.82 -11.36
N LYS A 202 -8.30 5.68 -11.74
CA LYS A 202 -7.47 5.54 -12.93
C LYS A 202 -6.03 5.75 -12.53
N GLN A 203 -5.16 4.94 -13.09
CA GLN A 203 -3.73 5.20 -12.97
C GLN A 203 -3.39 6.56 -13.58
N GLY A 204 -2.49 7.29 -12.92
CA GLY A 204 -1.89 8.48 -13.51
C GLY A 204 -1.06 8.15 -14.75
N ASN A 205 -0.82 9.15 -15.60
CA ASN A 205 0.01 8.97 -16.79
C ASN A 205 1.49 8.81 -16.41
N GLN A 206 1.91 7.59 -16.11
CA GLN A 206 3.31 7.22 -16.05
C GLN A 206 3.51 5.96 -16.90
N VAL A 207 4.47 6.01 -17.82
CA VAL A 207 4.92 4.83 -18.57
C VAL A 207 6.09 4.27 -17.79
N VAL A 208 5.90 3.10 -17.19
CA VAL A 208 6.94 2.38 -16.47
C VAL A 208 7.15 1.01 -17.10
N ASP A 209 8.39 0.53 -17.11
CA ASP A 209 8.71 -0.85 -17.50
C ASP A 209 8.32 -1.79 -16.35
N ALA A 210 7.02 -2.06 -16.27
CA ALA A 210 6.39 -2.89 -15.27
C ALA A 210 5.32 -3.77 -15.93
N PRO A 211 5.03 -4.96 -15.37
CA PRO A 211 3.96 -5.79 -15.90
C PRO A 211 2.60 -5.09 -15.67
N ASN A 212 1.75 -5.15 -16.68
CA ASN A 212 0.37 -4.72 -16.57
C ASN A 212 -0.44 -5.77 -15.83
N TYR A 213 -1.17 -5.34 -14.83
CA TYR A 213 -2.09 -6.15 -14.06
C TYR A 213 -3.53 -5.80 -14.42
N TYR A 214 -4.35 -6.82 -14.62
CA TYR A 214 -5.78 -6.69 -14.81
C TYR A 214 -6.51 -7.48 -13.72
N PHE A 215 -7.45 -6.82 -13.04
CA PHE A 215 -8.30 -7.42 -12.03
C PHE A 215 -9.74 -7.30 -12.47
N ASP A 216 -10.47 -8.37 -12.22
CA ASP A 216 -11.90 -8.40 -12.38
C ASP A 216 -12.53 -9.15 -11.19
N ILE A 217 -13.38 -8.47 -10.43
CA ILE A 217 -14.02 -9.01 -9.24
C ILE A 217 -15.54 -8.95 -9.41
N ASP A 218 -16.15 -10.13 -9.42
CA ASP A 218 -17.58 -10.31 -9.32
C ASP A 218 -17.94 -10.41 -7.84
N PHE A 219 -18.84 -9.56 -7.33
CA PHE A 219 -19.29 -9.61 -5.94
C PHE A 219 -20.55 -10.47 -5.76
N VAL A 220 -20.72 -11.07 -4.58
CA VAL A 220 -21.93 -11.81 -4.22
C VAL A 220 -23.09 -10.83 -4.09
N ASN A 221 -24.22 -11.16 -4.72
CA ASN A 221 -25.47 -10.39 -4.66
C ASN A 221 -25.36 -8.94 -5.17
N SER A 222 -24.32 -8.62 -5.93
CA SER A 222 -24.24 -7.36 -6.68
C SER A 222 -24.09 -7.65 -8.17
N LYS A 223 -24.71 -6.81 -8.99
CA LYS A 223 -24.42 -6.75 -10.43
C LYS A 223 -23.14 -5.94 -10.70
N ASP A 224 -22.61 -5.27 -9.69
CA ASP A 224 -21.43 -4.44 -9.82
C ASP A 224 -20.20 -5.32 -10.00
N LYS A 225 -19.49 -5.04 -11.08
CA LYS A 225 -18.24 -5.66 -11.46
C LYS A 225 -17.14 -4.62 -11.24
N LEU A 226 -16.11 -4.95 -10.49
CA LEU A 226 -14.95 -4.06 -10.36
C LEU A 226 -13.87 -4.51 -11.33
N THR A 227 -13.47 -3.61 -12.24
CA THR A 227 -12.38 -3.85 -13.17
C THR A 227 -11.28 -2.83 -12.93
N ILE A 228 -10.04 -3.29 -12.76
CA ILE A 228 -8.86 -2.44 -12.52
C ILE A 228 -7.78 -2.86 -13.50
N THR A 229 -7.15 -1.89 -14.16
CA THR A 229 -5.94 -2.09 -14.95
C THR A 229 -4.87 -1.16 -14.44
N THR A 230 -3.68 -1.69 -14.13
CA THR A 230 -2.57 -0.90 -13.61
C THR A 230 -1.23 -1.62 -13.77
N ASP A 231 -0.16 -0.89 -14.04
CA ASP A 231 1.23 -1.38 -13.92
C ASP A 231 1.90 -0.86 -12.63
N GLU A 232 1.29 0.12 -11.96
CA GLU A 232 1.69 0.68 -10.67
C GLU A 232 0.53 0.61 -9.65
N PRO A 233 0.31 -0.56 -9.02
CA PRO A 233 -0.83 -0.76 -8.13
C PRO A 233 -0.77 0.16 -6.91
N PRO A 234 -1.84 0.92 -6.60
CA PRO A 234 -1.86 1.80 -5.43
C PRO A 234 -1.76 0.97 -4.13
N LEU A 235 -1.33 1.64 -3.05
CA LEU A 235 -0.97 1.01 -1.78
C LEU A 235 -2.04 0.04 -1.23
N ASN A 236 -3.31 0.37 -1.44
CA ASN A 236 -4.45 -0.43 -0.97
C ASN A 236 -4.54 -1.81 -1.63
N ILE A 237 -4.00 -2.01 -2.83
CA ILE A 237 -4.05 -3.30 -3.52
C ILE A 237 -2.69 -3.98 -3.68
N THR A 238 -1.57 -3.34 -3.34
CA THR A 238 -0.22 -3.92 -3.54
C THR A 238 -0.07 -5.30 -2.89
N GLU A 239 -0.59 -5.51 -1.68
CA GLU A 239 -0.54 -6.82 -1.00
C GLU A 239 -1.45 -7.87 -1.67
N LEU A 240 -2.59 -7.45 -2.24
CA LEU A 240 -3.48 -8.31 -3.02
C LEU A 240 -2.82 -8.75 -4.34
N VAL A 241 -2.20 -7.81 -5.05
CA VAL A 241 -1.43 -8.09 -6.27
C VAL A 241 -0.31 -9.08 -5.98
N ALA A 242 0.48 -8.82 -4.93
CA ALA A 242 1.57 -9.70 -4.52
C ALA A 242 1.07 -11.11 -4.15
N PHE A 243 -0.07 -11.23 -3.46
CA PHE A 243 -0.70 -12.51 -3.17
C PHE A 243 -1.02 -13.27 -4.46
N LEU A 244 -1.67 -12.61 -5.43
CA LEU A 244 -2.11 -13.24 -6.67
C LEU A 244 -0.93 -13.70 -7.54
N ILE A 245 0.09 -12.84 -7.71
CA ILE A 245 1.32 -13.17 -8.45
C ILE A 245 2.03 -14.38 -7.83
N GLN A 246 2.05 -14.48 -6.50
CA GLN A 246 2.76 -15.56 -5.80
C GLN A 246 1.91 -16.82 -5.59
N SER A 247 0.59 -16.73 -5.83
CA SER A 247 -0.35 -17.81 -5.49
C SER A 247 -0.07 -19.10 -6.28
N TYR A 248 0.26 -18.99 -7.58
CA TYR A 248 0.49 -20.16 -8.43
C TYR A 248 1.67 -21.05 -7.97
N LYS A 249 2.66 -20.46 -7.28
CA LYS A 249 3.79 -21.20 -6.68
C LYS A 249 3.42 -21.91 -5.37
N LYS A 250 2.31 -21.51 -4.74
CA LYS A 250 1.90 -21.94 -3.39
C LYS A 250 0.67 -22.86 -3.41
N VAL A 251 -0.09 -22.85 -4.50
CA VAL A 251 -1.23 -23.74 -4.69
C VAL A 251 -0.73 -25.06 -5.25
N LYS A 252 -1.27 -26.17 -4.74
CA LYS A 252 -1.02 -27.49 -5.36
C LYS A 252 -1.80 -27.56 -6.66
N LEU A 253 -1.08 -27.51 -7.78
CA LEU A 253 -1.64 -27.48 -9.12
C LEU A 253 -1.45 -28.83 -9.83
N VAL A 254 -2.48 -29.23 -10.57
CA VAL A 254 -2.45 -30.39 -11.47
C VAL A 254 -2.84 -29.94 -12.88
N PRO A 255 -2.28 -30.55 -13.94
CA PRO A 255 -2.66 -30.24 -15.31
C PRO A 255 -4.18 -30.34 -15.47
N PHE A 256 -4.78 -29.33 -16.07
CA PHE A 256 -6.19 -29.39 -16.39
C PHE A 256 -6.38 -29.94 -17.80
N LYS A 257 -7.12 -31.04 -17.90
CA LYS A 257 -7.67 -31.50 -19.16
C LYS A 257 -9.15 -31.13 -19.14
N GLU A 258 -9.58 -30.26 -20.05
CA GLU A 258 -11.01 -30.19 -20.35
C GLU A 258 -11.47 -31.59 -20.75
N ALA A 259 -12.56 -32.06 -20.17
CA ALA A 259 -13.20 -33.27 -20.67
C ALA A 259 -13.56 -32.97 -22.12
N GLY A 260 -12.96 -33.69 -23.07
CA GLY A 260 -13.19 -33.49 -24.49
C GLY A 260 -14.69 -33.57 -24.77
N ASN A 261 -15.20 -32.55 -25.46
CA ASN A 261 -16.50 -32.62 -26.13
C ASN A 261 -16.46 -33.67 -27.24
#